data_AF-A0A6C0P5T0-F1
#
_entry.id   AF-A0A6C0P5T0-F1
#
_cell.length_a   1.000
_cell.length_b   1.000
_cell.length_c   1.000
_cell.angle_alpha   90.00
_cell.angle_beta   90.00
_cell.angle_gamma   90.00
#
_symmetry.space_group_name_H-M   'P 1'
#
loop_
_entity.id
_entity.type
_entity.pdbx_description
1 polymer ?
#
loop_
_entity_poly.entity_id
_entity_poly.type
_entity_poly.pdbx_seq_one_letter_code
_entity_poly.pdbx_strand_id
1 'polypeptide(L)'
;MEESKKKAYLTLNYQAFLDIKNSGEFNMDHYNRVFRIAQAFHNLALSIMEDFVGVWSTVNGLERDFGLIHYRELFRKAVQAKS
;
A
#
# COMPACT_ATOMS: atom_id res chain seq x y z
N MET A 1 18.91 -2.50 1.93
CA MET A 1 17.75 -2.69 1.04
C MET A 1 18.13 -2.28 -0.37
N GLU A 2 17.80 -3.11 -1.36
CA GLU A 2 18.01 -2.82 -2.79
C GLU A 2 17.26 -1.56 -3.23
N GLU A 3 17.85 -0.70 -4.06
CA GLU A 3 17.24 0.59 -4.46
C GLU A 3 15.89 0.42 -5.18
N SER A 4 15.69 -0.68 -5.89
CA SER A 4 14.42 -1.06 -6.51
C SER A 4 13.30 -1.22 -5.47
N LYS A 5 13.58 -1.87 -4.33
CA LYS A 5 12.64 -2.07 -3.23
C LYS A 5 12.33 -0.77 -2.49
N LYS A 6 13.31 0.11 -2.29
CA LYS A 6 13.08 1.48 -1.76
C LYS A 6 12.14 2.28 -2.63
N LYS A 7 12.37 2.29 -3.95
CA LYS A 7 11.51 3.00 -4.90
C LYS A 7 10.08 2.44 -4.87
N ALA A 8 9.93 1.11 -4.88
CA ALA A 8 8.63 0.46 -4.82
C ALA A 8 7.86 0.83 -3.53
N TYR A 9 8.54 0.88 -2.39
CA TYR A 9 7.95 1.36 -1.14
C TYR A 9 7.47 2.80 -1.22
N LEU A 10 8.30 3.71 -1.74
CA LEU A 10 7.92 5.13 -1.87
C LEU A 10 6.71 5.30 -2.78
N THR A 11 6.66 4.58 -3.90
CA THR A 11 5.51 4.56 -4.81
C THR A 11 4.25 4.07 -4.12
N LEU A 12 4.36 2.99 -3.34
CA LEU A 12 3.28 2.40 -2.58
C LEU A 12 2.70 3.38 -1.55
N ASN A 13 3.55 4.01 -0.74
CA ASN A 13 3.12 5.03 0.22
C ASN A 13 2.47 6.23 -0.46
N TYR A 14 3.06 6.71 -1.54
CA TYR A 14 2.51 7.84 -2.29
C TYR A 14 1.09 7.55 -2.77
N GLN A 15 0.86 6.36 -3.34
CA GLN A 15 -0.47 5.95 -3.78
C GLN A 15 -1.45 5.82 -2.60
N ALA A 16 -1.01 5.26 -1.47
CA ALA A 16 -1.84 5.17 -0.26
C ALA A 16 -2.31 6.55 0.23
N PHE A 17 -1.40 7.53 0.22
CA PHE A 17 -1.74 8.92 0.56
C PHE A 17 -2.76 9.53 -0.40
N LEU A 18 -2.65 9.24 -1.71
CA LEU A 18 -3.64 9.69 -2.69
C LEU A 18 -5.00 9.05 -2.44
N ASP A 19 -5.06 7.75 -2.14
CA ASP A 19 -6.31 7.05 -1.88
C ASP A 19 -7.00 7.54 -0.60
N ILE A 20 -6.20 7.89 0.43
CA ILE A 20 -6.71 8.54 1.66
C ILE A 20 -7.22 9.96 1.36
N LYS A 21 -6.43 10.76 0.64
CA LYS A 21 -6.81 12.15 0.31
C LYS A 21 -8.09 12.19 -0.53
N ASN A 22 -8.24 11.24 -1.44
CA ASN A 22 -9.34 11.21 -2.41
C ASN A 22 -10.53 10.36 -1.93
N SER A 23 -10.58 9.97 -0.65
CA SER A 23 -11.67 9.13 -0.12
C SER A 23 -13.03 9.84 -0.07
N GLY A 24 -13.09 11.15 -0.34
CA GLY A 24 -14.33 11.93 -0.33
C GLY A 24 -14.75 12.39 1.07
N GLU A 25 -16.03 12.76 1.21
CA GLU A 25 -16.59 13.25 2.48
C GLU A 25 -16.55 12.18 3.59
N PHE A 26 -16.54 12.64 4.84
CA PHE A 26 -16.53 11.73 5.99
C PHE A 26 -17.85 10.95 6.10
N ASN A 27 -17.75 9.63 6.00
CA ASN A 27 -18.76 8.68 6.47
C ASN A 27 -18.03 7.47 7.08
N MET A 28 -18.75 6.59 7.80
CA MET A 28 -18.09 5.47 8.47
C MET A 28 -17.45 4.47 7.51
N ASP A 29 -17.97 4.27 6.31
CA ASP A 29 -17.38 3.37 5.32
C ASP A 29 -16.05 3.93 4.79
N HIS A 30 -16.01 5.22 4.50
CA HIS A 30 -14.81 5.95 4.11
C HIS A 30 -13.78 5.99 5.24
N TYR A 31 -14.21 6.23 6.47
CA TYR A 31 -13.33 6.18 7.64
C TYR A 31 -12.71 4.80 7.80
N ASN A 32 -13.51 3.73 7.73
CA ASN A 32 -13.03 2.36 7.84
C ASN A 32 -12.06 2.02 6.70
N ARG A 33 -12.35 2.47 5.47
CA ARG A 33 -11.44 2.30 4.32
C ARG A 33 -10.12 3.03 4.55
N VAL A 34 -10.14 4.31 4.90
CA VAL A 34 -8.95 5.13 5.18
C VAL A 34 -8.11 4.53 6.30
N PHE A 35 -8.75 4.11 7.40
CA PHE A 35 -8.07 3.49 8.53
C PHE A 35 -7.36 2.20 8.12
N ARG A 36 -8.01 1.33 7.35
CA ARG A 36 -7.42 0.07 6.89
C ARG A 36 -6.29 0.30 5.88
N ILE A 37 -6.39 1.30 5.01
CA ILE A 37 -5.28 1.72 4.14
C ILE A 37 -4.12 2.18 5.03
N ALA A 38 -4.33 3.16 5.92
CA ALA A 38 -3.28 3.68 6.79
C ALA A 38 -2.60 2.57 7.62
N GLN A 39 -3.38 1.64 8.18
CA GLN A 39 -2.86 0.49 8.92
C GLN A 39 -1.99 -0.43 8.04
N ALA A 40 -2.42 -0.73 6.82
CA ALA A 40 -1.66 -1.58 5.92
C ALA A 40 -0.29 -0.98 5.55
N PHE A 41 -0.25 0.33 5.31
CA PHE A 41 0.99 1.02 4.94
C PHE A 41 1.86 1.35 6.16
N HIS A 42 1.29 1.50 7.35
CA HIS A 42 2.05 1.49 8.60
C HIS A 42 2.75 0.14 8.81
N ASN A 43 2.04 -0.97 8.63
CA ASN A 43 2.62 -2.31 8.70
C ASN A 43 3.68 -2.52 7.60
N LEU A 44 3.49 -1.96 6.40
CA LEU A 44 4.51 -1.95 5.35
C LEU A 44 5.80 -1.25 5.79
N ALA A 45 5.69 -0.10 6.44
CA ALA A 45 6.84 0.62 6.97
C ALA A 45 7.57 -0.18 8.06
N LEU A 46 6.82 -0.90 8.92
CA LEU A 46 7.39 -1.80 9.92
C LEU A 46 8.09 -3.00 9.28
N SER A 47 7.43 -3.69 8.35
CA SER A 47 7.98 -4.87 7.68
C SER A 47 9.22 -4.55 6.83
N ILE A 48 9.42 -3.30 6.38
CA ILE A 48 10.68 -2.90 5.72
C ILE A 48 11.90 -3.02 6.63
N MET A 49 11.71 -2.89 7.94
CA MET A 49 12.76 -3.14 8.92
C MET A 49 13.03 -4.66 9.08
N GLU A 50 12.12 -5.52 8.60
CA GLU A 50 12.10 -6.98 8.84
C GLU A 50 11.84 -7.82 7.55
N ASP A 51 12.28 -7.36 6.37
CA ASP A 51 12.18 -8.09 5.09
C ASP A 51 10.76 -8.36 4.52
N PHE A 52 9.81 -7.43 4.70
CA PHE A 52 8.47 -7.43 4.08
C PHE A 52 7.55 -8.60 4.44
N VAL A 53 7.81 -9.32 5.53
CA VAL A 53 6.95 -10.43 5.98
C VAL A 53 5.60 -9.89 6.46
N GLY A 54 4.49 -10.43 5.95
CA GLY A 54 3.12 -10.11 6.41
C GLY A 54 2.42 -8.91 5.74
N VAL A 55 3.12 -8.15 4.89
CA VAL A 55 2.51 -7.04 4.14
C VAL A 55 1.43 -7.50 3.17
N TRP A 56 1.72 -8.58 2.43
CA TRP A 56 0.87 -8.99 1.31
C TRP A 56 -0.49 -9.55 1.76
N SER A 57 -0.59 -10.15 2.95
CA SER A 57 -1.90 -10.54 3.49
C SER A 57 -2.79 -9.33 3.74
N THR A 58 -2.22 -8.22 4.19
CA THR A 58 -2.94 -6.97 4.44
C THR A 58 -3.34 -6.29 3.14
N VAL A 59 -2.43 -6.23 2.15
CA VAL A 59 -2.73 -5.69 0.81
C VAL A 59 -3.82 -6.52 0.12
N ASN A 60 -3.79 -7.86 0.22
CA ASN A 60 -4.85 -8.70 -0.33
C ASN A 60 -6.22 -8.41 0.31
N GLY A 61 -6.24 -8.07 1.60
CA GLY A 61 -7.45 -7.62 2.29
C GLY A 61 -8.00 -6.33 1.68
N LEU A 62 -7.13 -5.36 1.37
CA LEU A 62 -7.53 -4.10 0.71
C LEU A 62 -8.07 -4.33 -0.72
N GLU A 63 -7.42 -5.21 -1.49
CA GLU A 63 -7.86 -5.55 -2.84
C GLU A 63 -9.25 -6.19 -2.83
N ARG A 64 -9.47 -7.17 -1.94
CA ARG A 64 -10.74 -7.89 -1.81
C ARG A 64 -11.86 -6.98 -1.29
N ASP A 65 -11.58 -6.20 -0.24
CA ASP A 65 -12.61 -5.47 0.49
C ASP A 65 -12.94 -4.12 -0.15
N PHE A 66 -12.02 -3.53 -0.92
CA PHE A 66 -12.16 -2.17 -1.48
C PHE A 66 -11.81 -2.03 -2.97
N GLY A 67 -11.50 -3.13 -3.67
CA GLY A 67 -11.15 -3.08 -5.10
C GLY A 67 -9.83 -2.36 -5.41
N LEU A 68 -8.94 -2.20 -4.44
CA LEU A 68 -7.66 -1.46 -4.55
C LEU A 68 -6.54 -2.29 -5.21
N ILE A 69 -6.81 -2.86 -6.38
CA ILE A 69 -5.93 -3.81 -7.11
C ILE A 69 -4.58 -3.22 -7.57
N HIS A 70 -4.44 -1.91 -7.55
CA HIS A 70 -3.28 -1.21 -8.11
C HIS A 70 -2.00 -1.34 -7.28
N TYR A 71 -2.07 -1.64 -5.97
CA TYR A 71 -0.88 -1.65 -5.13
C TYR A 71 0.12 -2.73 -5.55
N ARG A 72 -0.34 -3.96 -5.78
CA ARG A 72 0.54 -5.05 -6.21
C ARG A 72 1.14 -4.80 -7.59
N GLU A 73 0.36 -4.23 -8.49
CA GLU A 73 0.83 -3.87 -9.83
C GLU A 73 1.91 -2.78 -9.78
N LEU A 74 1.68 -1.72 -8.99
CA LEU A 74 2.64 -0.64 -8.79
C LEU A 74 3.96 -1.14 -8.18
N PHE A 75 3.87 -2.02 -7.18
CA PHE A 75 5.07 -2.62 -6.59
C PHE A 75 5.86 -3.44 -7.61
N ARG A 76 5.19 -4.32 -8.37
CA ARG A 76 5.84 -5.13 -9.41
C ARG A 76 6.50 -4.26 -10.47
N LYS A 77 5.81 -3.24 -10.98
CA LYS A 77 6.36 -2.28 -11.95
C LYS A 77 7.59 -1.55 -11.39
N ALA A 78 7.53 -1.10 -10.14
CA ALA A 78 8.64 -0.38 -9.52
C ALA A 78 9.87 -1.27 -9.28
N VAL A 79 9.67 -2.56 -8.99
CA VAL A 79 10.76 -3.54 -8.86
C VAL A 79 11.32 -3.96 -10.22
N GLN A 80 10.46 -4.13 -11.24
CA GLN A 80 10.84 -4.58 -12.58
C GLN A 80 11.36 -3.46 -13.51
N ALA A 81 11.22 -2.18 -13.16
CA ALA A 81 11.71 -1.04 -13.96
C ALA A 81 13.24 -0.95 -14.12
N LYS A 82 13.98 -2.03 -13.81
CA LYS A 82 15.37 -2.27 -14.18
C LYS A 82 15.51 -3.71 -14.66
N SER A 83 15.23 -3.94 -15.93
CA SER A 83 15.80 -5.00 -16.75
C SER A 83 16.28 -4.38 -18.04
#